data_AF-A0AAU9RGS5-F1
#
_entry.id   AF-A0AAU9RGS5-F1
#
_cell.length_a   1.000
_cell.length_b   1.000
_cell.length_c   1.000
_cell.angle_alpha   90.00
_cell.angle_beta   90.00
_cell.angle_gamma   90.00
#
_symmetry.space_group_name_H-M   'P 1'
#
loop_
_entity.id
_entity.type
_entity.pdbx_description
1 polymer ?
#
loop_
_entity_poly.entity_id
_entity_poly.type
_entity_poly.pdbx_seq_one_letter_code
_entity_poly.pdbx_strand_id
1 'polypeptide(L)'
;MFDEKGKLLGSASSPIQIWKEGDCVEQSSTDIWHAICSAVKSACSLAQVAGEEVTGLGFAATCSLVAVDSEGSPVSVSWSGDSRRNVIVWMDHRAVNQAEKINSCNSTVLQYCGGPFPLKCNLLRYLLWVKENMPESWAMVFRWMDLSDWLSYRATGDDTRSLCTTVCKWTYLGHAHMQQLTDKDSRDMEACGWDDDFWRRLA
;
A
#
# COMPACT_ATOMS: atom_id res chain seq x y z
N MET A 1 20.28 -6.90 -7.22
CA MET A 1 20.40 -8.14 -8.00
C MET A 1 21.14 -9.16 -7.17
N PHE A 2 20.55 -10.35 -7.01
CA PHE A 2 21.16 -11.44 -6.26
C PHE A 2 21.29 -12.67 -7.16
N ASP A 3 22.33 -13.47 -6.95
CA ASP A 3 22.43 -14.80 -7.54
C ASP A 3 21.61 -15.84 -6.74
N GLU A 4 21.55 -17.07 -7.24
CA GLU A 4 20.85 -18.19 -6.58
C GLU A 4 21.43 -18.55 -5.20
N LYS A 5 22.64 -18.09 -4.88
CA LYS A 5 23.32 -18.30 -3.59
C LYS A 5 23.11 -17.11 -2.64
N GLY A 6 22.33 -16.10 -3.04
CA GLY A 6 22.06 -14.89 -2.26
C GLY A 6 23.20 -13.86 -2.27
N LYS A 7 24.17 -13.96 -3.19
CA LYS A 7 25.26 -12.98 -3.33
C LYS A 7 24.76 -11.76 -4.10
N LEU A 8 25.02 -10.57 -3.57
CA LEU A 8 24.71 -9.31 -4.24
C LEU A 8 25.66 -9.11 -5.44
N LEU A 9 25.08 -9.07 -6.65
CA LEU A 9 25.81 -8.82 -7.90
C LEU A 9 25.83 -7.35 -8.29
N GLY A 10 24.76 -6.62 -7.99
CA GLY A 10 24.60 -5.22 -8.36
C GLY A 10 23.47 -4.56 -7.58
N SER A 11 23.69 -3.31 -7.19
CA SER A 11 22.72 -2.47 -6.51
C SER A 11 22.75 -1.08 -7.12
N ALA A 12 21.59 -0.48 -7.26
CA ALA A 12 21.43 0.88 -7.74
C ALA A 12 20.28 1.55 -6.99
N SER A 13 20.30 2.87 -6.94
CA SER A 13 19.27 3.68 -6.31
C SER A 13 18.88 4.82 -7.25
N SER A 14 17.62 5.24 -7.16
CA SER A 14 17.10 6.40 -7.87
C SER A 14 16.28 7.24 -6.89
N PRO A 15 16.46 8.57 -6.87
CA PRO A 15 15.68 9.43 -5.98
C PRO A 15 14.22 9.46 -6.44
N ILE A 16 13.31 9.59 -5.47
CA ILE A 16 11.88 9.76 -5.68
C ILE A 16 11.45 11.14 -5.17
N GLN A 17 10.50 11.76 -5.85
CA GLN A 17 10.00 13.07 -5.48
C GLN A 17 9.09 13.00 -4.26
N ILE A 18 9.34 13.87 -3.28
CA ILE A 18 8.54 14.01 -2.06
C ILE A 18 8.05 15.45 -1.95
N TRP A 19 6.75 15.63 -1.83
CA TRP A 19 6.15 16.92 -1.48
C TRP A 19 5.81 16.91 0.00
N LYS A 20 6.31 17.92 0.73
CA LYS A 20 6.01 18.10 2.15
C LYS A 20 5.45 19.50 2.38
N GLU A 21 4.21 19.56 2.83
CA GLU A 21 3.50 20.79 3.14
C GLU A 21 2.93 20.67 4.57
N GLY A 22 3.68 21.19 5.55
CA GLY A 22 3.36 21.03 6.97
C GLY A 22 3.38 19.56 7.40
N ASP A 23 2.24 19.06 7.88
CA ASP A 23 2.03 17.66 8.29
C ASP A 23 1.63 16.73 7.13
N CYS A 24 1.40 17.30 5.94
CA CYS A 24 1.07 16.57 4.73
C CYS A 24 2.35 16.14 3.99
N VAL A 25 2.50 14.85 3.74
CA VAL A 25 3.63 14.26 3.00
C VAL A 25 3.08 13.37 1.89
N GLU A 26 3.41 13.74 0.65
CA GLU A 26 2.82 13.19 -0.56
C GLU A 26 3.90 12.74 -1.54
N GLN A 27 3.57 11.73 -2.34
CA GLN A 27 4.42 11.19 -3.39
C GLN A 27 3.60 10.93 -4.66
N SER A 28 4.31 10.60 -5.73
CA SER A 28 3.71 10.22 -7.01
C SER A 28 4.02 8.77 -7.32
N SER A 29 2.97 7.99 -7.53
CA SER A 29 3.11 6.58 -7.90
C SER A 29 3.84 6.42 -9.24
N THR A 30 3.52 7.27 -10.23
CA THR A 30 4.19 7.29 -11.55
C THR A 30 5.68 7.59 -11.44
N ASP A 31 6.06 8.56 -10.60
CA ASP A 31 7.47 8.90 -10.37
C ASP A 31 8.21 7.74 -9.70
N ILE A 32 7.60 7.13 -8.68
CA ILE A 32 8.14 5.94 -8.00
C ILE A 32 8.36 4.81 -9.00
N TRP A 33 7.40 4.56 -9.89
CA TRP A 33 7.54 3.51 -10.91
C TRP A 33 8.68 3.79 -11.89
N HIS A 34 8.81 5.03 -12.36
CA HIS A 34 9.93 5.42 -13.22
C HIS A 34 11.28 5.30 -12.50
N ALA A 35 11.37 5.70 -11.24
CA ALA A 35 12.57 5.57 -10.42
C ALA A 35 12.96 4.10 -10.23
N ILE A 36 11.99 3.22 -9.97
CA ILE A 36 12.22 1.77 -9.87
C ILE A 36 12.71 1.22 -11.22
N CYS A 37 12.06 1.56 -12.33
CA CYS A 37 12.47 1.13 -13.65
C CYS A 37 13.92 1.57 -13.97
N SER A 38 14.29 2.79 -13.61
CA SER A 38 15.64 3.33 -13.77
C SER A 38 16.66 2.60 -12.89
N ALA A 39 16.33 2.38 -11.62
CA ALA A 39 17.18 1.65 -10.67
C ALA A 39 17.39 0.19 -11.09
N VAL A 40 16.34 -0.50 -11.54
CA VAL A 40 16.42 -1.89 -12.01
C VAL A 40 17.34 -1.99 -13.23
N LYS A 41 17.14 -1.13 -14.25
CA LYS A 41 18.01 -1.09 -15.44
C LYS A 41 19.47 -0.83 -15.08
N SER A 42 19.71 0.10 -14.16
CA SER A 42 21.06 0.41 -13.67
C SER A 42 21.68 -0.76 -12.92
N ALA A 43 20.91 -1.46 -12.06
CA ALA A 43 21.37 -2.63 -11.34
C ALA A 43 21.68 -3.81 -12.28
N CYS A 44 20.90 -4.01 -13.35
CA CYS A 44 21.18 -4.98 -14.40
C CYS A 44 22.48 -4.66 -15.14
N SER A 45 22.69 -3.40 -15.53
CA SER A 45 23.92 -2.98 -16.18
C SER A 45 25.16 -3.16 -15.29
N LEU A 46 25.05 -2.89 -13.99
CA LEU A 46 26.15 -3.07 -13.03
C LEU A 46 26.49 -4.53 -12.79
N ALA A 47 25.48 -5.40 -12.78
CA ALA A 47 25.66 -6.83 -12.61
C ALA A 47 26.12 -7.54 -13.90
N GLN A 48 26.07 -6.87 -15.05
CA GLN A 48 26.37 -7.42 -16.38
C GLN A 48 25.49 -8.64 -16.75
N VAL A 49 24.24 -8.62 -16.31
CA VAL A 49 23.26 -9.70 -16.54
C VAL A 49 22.20 -9.19 -17.51
N ALA A 50 21.82 -10.02 -18.48
CA ALA A 50 20.73 -9.72 -19.40
C ALA A 50 19.38 -9.79 -18.66
N GLY A 51 18.40 -8.96 -19.04
CA GLY A 51 17.07 -8.98 -18.41
C GLY A 51 16.36 -10.33 -18.51
N GLU A 52 16.71 -11.14 -19.52
CA GLU A 52 16.17 -12.49 -19.75
C GLU A 52 16.67 -13.53 -18.75
N GLU A 53 17.80 -13.29 -18.08
CA GLU A 53 18.36 -14.18 -17.06
C GLU A 53 17.68 -13.99 -15.69
N VAL A 54 16.87 -12.94 -15.53
CA VAL A 54 16.16 -12.66 -14.28
C VAL A 54 14.91 -13.53 -14.18
N THR A 55 14.95 -14.55 -13.33
CA THR A 55 13.87 -15.54 -13.16
C THR A 55 12.74 -15.07 -12.23
N GLY A 56 12.98 -14.06 -11.40
CA GLY A 56 12.01 -13.61 -10.41
C GLY A 56 12.23 -12.16 -9.98
N LEU A 57 11.13 -11.52 -9.56
CA LEU A 57 11.12 -10.14 -9.10
C LEU A 57 10.33 -10.06 -7.79
N GLY A 58 10.87 -9.33 -6.81
CA GLY A 58 10.21 -9.07 -5.54
C GLY A 58 10.15 -7.57 -5.28
N PHE A 59 8.99 -7.09 -4.83
CA PHE A 59 8.79 -5.69 -4.47
C PHE A 59 8.64 -5.56 -2.95
N ALA A 60 9.38 -4.61 -2.39
CA ALA A 60 9.20 -4.18 -1.01
C ALA A 60 9.17 -2.65 -1.01
N ALA A 61 8.19 -2.07 -0.34
CA ALA A 61 8.00 -0.63 -0.29
C ALA A 61 7.57 -0.19 1.11
N THR A 62 7.52 1.12 1.32
CA THR A 62 6.94 1.70 2.52
C THR A 62 5.43 1.48 2.54
N CYS A 63 4.82 1.45 3.73
CA CYS A 63 3.37 1.34 3.90
C CYS A 63 2.63 2.66 3.60
N SER A 64 2.83 3.17 2.39
CA SER A 64 2.17 4.39 1.88
C SER A 64 0.87 4.00 1.18
N LEU A 65 -0.15 4.86 1.25
CA LEU A 65 -1.46 4.63 0.61
C LEU A 65 -1.46 5.19 -0.81
N VAL A 66 -1.84 4.38 -1.79
CA VAL A 66 -1.97 4.77 -3.21
C VAL A 66 -3.44 4.79 -3.61
N ALA A 67 -3.84 5.88 -4.27
CA ALA A 67 -5.18 6.09 -4.81
C ALA A 67 -5.16 5.98 -6.35
N VAL A 68 -6.03 5.13 -6.90
CA VAL A 68 -6.20 4.98 -8.37
C VAL A 68 -7.68 4.86 -8.78
N ASP A 69 -7.99 5.30 -9.99
CA ASP A 69 -9.32 5.18 -10.59
C ASP A 69 -9.55 3.80 -11.26
N SER A 70 -10.69 3.64 -11.94
CA SER A 70 -11.08 2.38 -12.60
C SER A 70 -10.14 1.98 -13.73
N GLU A 71 -9.49 2.96 -14.37
CA GLU A 71 -8.54 2.76 -15.46
C GLU A 71 -7.10 2.57 -14.94
N GLY A 72 -6.91 2.59 -13.61
CA GLY A 72 -5.60 2.52 -12.98
C GLY A 72 -4.78 3.82 -13.08
N SER A 73 -5.44 4.93 -13.40
CA SER A 73 -4.83 6.27 -13.41
C SER A 73 -4.78 6.86 -12.00
N PRO A 74 -3.77 7.71 -11.71
CA PRO A 74 -3.56 8.26 -10.38
C PRO A 74 -4.64 9.31 -10.03
N VAL A 75 -5.25 9.18 -8.85
CA VAL A 75 -6.25 10.14 -8.34
C VAL A 75 -5.62 11.04 -7.27
N SER A 76 -5.86 12.34 -7.35
CA SER A 76 -5.26 13.29 -6.41
C SER A 76 -5.77 13.07 -4.98
N VAL A 77 -4.82 12.98 -4.04
CA VAL A 77 -5.06 12.97 -2.59
C VAL A 77 -4.53 14.24 -1.91
N SER A 78 -4.31 15.29 -2.71
CA SER A 78 -3.69 16.55 -2.30
C SER A 78 -4.64 17.72 -2.46
N TRP A 79 -4.54 18.73 -1.59
CA TRP A 79 -5.28 19.99 -1.70
C TRP A 79 -4.91 20.78 -2.96
N SER A 80 -3.75 20.49 -3.54
CA SER A 80 -3.30 21.09 -4.80
C SER A 80 -4.13 20.67 -6.03
N GLY A 81 -4.90 19.57 -5.93
CA GLY A 81 -5.63 18.99 -7.06
C GLY A 81 -4.74 18.36 -8.13
N ASP A 82 -3.42 18.30 -7.93
CA ASP A 82 -2.50 17.65 -8.86
C ASP A 82 -2.71 16.13 -8.81
N SER A 83 -3.18 15.53 -9.90
CA SER A 83 -3.41 14.09 -10.03
C SER A 83 -2.13 13.26 -9.86
N ARG A 84 -0.95 13.86 -10.07
CA ARG A 84 0.33 13.18 -9.83
C ARG A 84 0.57 12.91 -8.35
N ARG A 85 -0.04 13.69 -7.44
CA ARG A 85 0.07 13.50 -5.99
C ARG A 85 -1.01 12.54 -5.52
N ASN A 86 -0.81 11.26 -5.81
CA ASN A 86 -1.78 10.19 -5.53
C ASN A 86 -1.34 9.22 -4.42
N VAL A 87 -0.23 9.52 -3.74
CA VAL A 87 0.32 8.69 -2.67
C VAL A 87 0.39 9.49 -1.37
N ILE A 88 -0.27 9.00 -0.31
CA ILE A 88 -0.10 9.50 1.06
C ILE A 88 1.01 8.70 1.72
N VAL A 89 2.09 9.37 2.12
CA VAL A 89 3.27 8.69 2.69
C VAL A 89 2.99 8.26 4.12
N TRP A 90 3.51 7.11 4.55
CA TRP A 90 3.39 6.57 5.92
C TRP A 90 3.74 7.55 7.07
N MET A 91 4.60 8.54 6.78
CA MET A 91 5.02 9.57 7.75
C MET A 91 4.10 10.79 7.77
N ASP A 92 2.99 10.76 7.05
CA ASP A 92 2.00 11.82 7.01
C ASP A 92 1.14 11.83 8.28
N HIS A 93 1.00 12.99 8.89
CA HIS A 93 0.29 13.19 10.15
C HIS A 93 -1.07 13.90 9.99
N ARG A 94 -1.59 14.08 8.76
CA ARG A 94 -2.86 14.79 8.50
C ARG A 94 -4.09 14.16 9.14
N ALA A 95 -4.05 12.85 9.39
CA ALA A 95 -5.18 12.05 9.86
C ALA A 95 -5.08 11.64 11.34
N VAL A 96 -4.55 12.53 12.19
CA VAL A 96 -4.46 12.29 13.65
C VAL A 96 -5.85 12.15 14.28
N ASN A 97 -6.78 13.05 13.97
CA ASN A 97 -8.13 13.04 14.51
C ASN A 97 -8.89 11.74 14.15
N GLN A 98 -8.72 11.26 12.92
CA GLN A 98 -9.32 10.00 12.46
C GLN A 98 -8.69 8.79 13.16
N ALA A 99 -7.39 8.82 13.45
CA ALA A 99 -6.74 7.77 14.23
C ALA A 99 -7.31 7.70 15.66
N GLU A 100 -7.53 8.85 16.31
CA GLU A 100 -8.17 8.92 17.63
C GLU A 100 -9.61 8.41 17.60
N LYS A 101 -10.38 8.78 16.57
CA LYS A 101 -11.75 8.28 16.35
C LYS A 101 -11.76 6.75 16.24
N ILE A 102 -10.88 6.16 15.43
CA ILE A 102 -10.76 4.70 15.31
C ILE A 102 -10.37 4.05 16.65
N ASN A 103 -9.42 4.65 17.37
CA ASN A 103 -8.97 4.14 18.67
C ASN A 103 -10.09 4.18 19.73
N SER A 104 -11.00 5.16 19.66
CA SER A 104 -12.13 5.26 20.59
C SER A 104 -13.22 4.19 20.37
N CYS A 105 -13.27 3.56 19.19
CA CYS A 105 -14.21 2.48 18.89
C CYS A 105 -13.91 1.17 19.66
N ASN A 106 -12.72 1.05 20.26
CA ASN A 106 -12.29 -0.09 21.10
C ASN A 106 -12.61 -1.47 20.49
N SER A 107 -12.42 -1.60 19.17
CA SER A 107 -12.70 -2.85 18.45
C SER A 107 -11.69 -3.94 18.78
N THR A 108 -12.11 -5.20 18.74
CA THR A 108 -11.26 -6.38 18.98
C THR A 108 -10.07 -6.43 18.04
N VAL A 109 -10.19 -5.91 16.80
CA VAL A 109 -9.08 -5.84 15.84
C VAL A 109 -7.90 -4.99 16.33
N LEU A 110 -8.14 -4.01 17.20
CA LEU A 110 -7.11 -3.14 17.77
C LEU A 110 -6.21 -3.89 18.77
N GLN A 111 -6.70 -4.99 19.36
CA GLN A 111 -5.93 -5.80 20.31
C GLN A 111 -4.69 -6.41 19.65
N TYR A 112 -4.78 -6.76 18.36
CA TYR A 112 -3.65 -7.30 17.59
C TYR A 112 -2.55 -6.26 17.31
N CYS A 113 -2.83 -4.98 17.51
CA CYS A 113 -1.85 -3.90 17.37
C CYS A 113 -1.24 -3.47 18.72
N GLY A 114 -1.51 -4.21 19.81
CA GLY A 114 -1.00 -3.91 21.14
C GLY A 114 -1.82 -2.86 21.91
N GLY A 115 -3.08 -2.63 21.52
CA GLY A 115 -3.98 -1.67 22.17
C GLY A 115 -4.26 -0.45 21.28
N PRO A 116 -3.72 0.75 21.55
CA PRO A 116 -3.93 1.90 20.70
C PRO A 116 -3.21 1.73 19.37
N PHE A 117 -3.90 1.95 18.26
CA PHE A 117 -3.32 1.83 16.94
C PHE A 117 -2.23 2.90 16.73
N PRO A 118 -1.01 2.54 16.30
CA PRO A 118 0.03 3.53 16.07
C PRO A 118 -0.38 4.46 14.93
N LEU A 119 -0.26 5.78 15.15
CA LEU A 119 -0.50 6.81 14.13
C LEU A 119 0.16 6.45 12.79
N LYS A 120 1.40 5.95 12.81
CA LYS A 120 2.18 5.64 11.59
C LYS A 120 1.74 4.39 10.82
N CYS A 121 0.90 3.53 11.41
CA CYS A 121 0.65 2.19 10.87
C CYS A 121 -0.77 1.97 10.35
N ASN A 122 -1.66 2.95 10.51
CA ASN A 122 -3.05 2.79 10.13
C ASN A 122 -3.31 3.38 8.73
N LEU A 123 -3.67 2.55 7.74
CA LEU A 123 -4.09 3.05 6.43
C LEU A 123 -5.57 3.48 6.43
N LEU A 124 -6.36 2.97 7.36
CA LEU A 124 -7.80 3.29 7.51
C LEU A 124 -8.03 4.75 7.87
N ARG A 125 -7.15 5.36 8.67
CA ARG A 125 -7.27 6.78 9.04
C ARG A 125 -7.16 7.68 7.81
N TYR A 126 -6.34 7.30 6.83
CA TYR A 126 -6.18 8.07 5.61
C TYR A 126 -7.41 7.92 4.72
N LEU A 127 -8.01 6.73 4.64
CA LEU A 127 -9.29 6.52 3.96
C LEU A 127 -10.39 7.39 4.56
N LEU A 128 -10.51 7.37 5.90
CA LEU A 128 -11.51 8.17 6.60
C LEU A 128 -11.27 9.67 6.42
N TRP A 129 -10.00 10.10 6.41
CA TRP A 129 -9.64 11.49 6.16
C TRP A 129 -10.01 11.93 4.74
N VAL A 130 -9.71 11.11 3.71
CA VAL A 130 -10.08 11.44 2.32
C VAL A 130 -11.59 11.49 2.17
N LYS A 131 -12.32 10.56 2.79
CA LYS A 131 -13.79 10.55 2.77
C LYS A 131 -14.40 11.82 3.40
N GLU A 132 -13.85 12.29 4.52
CA GLU A 132 -14.36 13.47 5.23
C GLU A 132 -13.93 14.80 4.57
N ASN A 133 -12.72 14.89 4.02
CA ASN A 133 -12.15 16.14 3.51
C ASN A 133 -12.23 16.29 1.99
N MET A 134 -12.27 15.20 1.24
CA MET A 134 -12.18 15.16 -0.23
C MET A 134 -13.18 14.17 -0.84
N PRO A 135 -14.50 14.45 -0.74
CA PRO A 135 -15.53 13.55 -1.24
C PRO A 135 -15.47 13.37 -2.76
N GLU A 136 -15.01 14.38 -3.51
CA GLU A 136 -14.83 14.28 -4.97
C GLU A 136 -13.75 13.26 -5.33
N SER A 137 -12.56 13.36 -4.71
CA SER A 137 -11.50 12.36 -4.89
C SER A 137 -11.97 10.98 -4.44
N TRP A 138 -12.65 10.88 -3.30
CA TRP A 138 -13.20 9.61 -2.81
C TRP A 138 -14.14 8.95 -3.83
N ALA A 139 -14.98 9.72 -4.52
CA ALA A 139 -15.89 9.21 -5.54
C ALA A 139 -15.17 8.78 -6.83
N MET A 140 -14.03 9.41 -7.16
CA MET A 140 -13.22 9.05 -8.31
C MET A 140 -12.33 7.82 -8.06
N VAL A 141 -11.92 7.58 -6.81
CA VAL A 141 -11.09 6.44 -6.47
C VAL A 141 -11.88 5.15 -6.61
N PHE A 142 -11.37 4.26 -7.44
CA PHE A 142 -11.89 2.90 -7.56
C PHE A 142 -11.15 1.93 -6.64
N ARG A 143 -9.84 2.12 -6.47
CA ARG A 143 -8.99 1.23 -5.64
C ARG A 143 -8.05 2.00 -4.74
N TRP A 144 -8.00 1.50 -3.51
CA TRP A 144 -7.02 1.90 -2.50
C TRP A 144 -6.05 0.74 -2.30
N MET A 145 -4.76 1.02 -2.43
CA MET A 145 -3.72 -0.01 -2.33
C MET A 145 -2.57 0.47 -1.46
N ASP A 146 -1.93 -0.46 -0.76
CA ASP A 146 -0.60 -0.19 -0.21
C ASP A 146 0.39 -0.05 -1.37
N LEU A 147 1.43 0.76 -1.20
CA LEU A 147 2.44 0.99 -2.22
C LEU A 147 3.12 -0.30 -2.70
N SER A 148 3.36 -1.25 -1.80
CA SER A 148 3.97 -2.53 -2.18
C SER A 148 3.03 -3.41 -3.03
N ASP A 149 1.74 -3.41 -2.72
CA ASP A 149 0.71 -4.10 -3.51
C ASP A 149 0.51 -3.40 -4.87
N TRP A 150 0.53 -2.06 -4.89
CA TRP A 150 0.42 -1.29 -6.13
C TRP A 150 1.57 -1.57 -7.11
N LEU A 151 2.80 -1.75 -6.61
CA LEU A 151 3.94 -2.10 -7.45
C LEU A 151 3.77 -3.49 -8.08
N SER A 152 3.26 -4.45 -7.31
CA SER A 152 2.98 -5.80 -7.80
C SER A 152 1.86 -5.75 -8.86
N TYR A 153 0.76 -5.05 -8.58
CA TYR A 153 -0.34 -4.83 -9.52
C TYR A 153 0.12 -4.16 -10.81
N ARG A 154 0.99 -3.14 -10.74
CA ARG A 154 1.54 -2.49 -11.95
C ARG A 154 2.46 -3.40 -12.76
N ALA A 155 3.15 -4.35 -12.11
CA ALA A 155 4.05 -5.28 -12.78
C ALA A 155 3.30 -6.44 -13.43
N THR A 156 2.23 -6.95 -12.81
CA THR A 156 1.56 -8.19 -13.24
C THR A 156 0.14 -7.98 -13.76
N GLY A 157 -0.52 -6.88 -13.40
CA GLY A 157 -1.96 -6.66 -13.61
C GLY A 157 -2.85 -7.47 -12.64
N ASP A 158 -2.25 -8.24 -11.73
CA ASP A 158 -2.96 -9.08 -10.77
C ASP A 158 -3.35 -8.28 -9.52
N ASP A 159 -4.62 -8.37 -9.14
CA ASP A 159 -5.20 -7.65 -8.02
C ASP A 159 -4.99 -8.34 -6.65
N THR A 160 -4.20 -9.40 -6.61
CA THR A 160 -3.84 -10.09 -5.37
C THR A 160 -3.12 -9.16 -4.40
N ARG A 161 -3.45 -9.24 -3.10
CA ARG A 161 -2.85 -8.42 -2.04
C ARG A 161 -1.96 -9.26 -1.12
N SER A 162 -0.89 -8.64 -0.61
CA SER A 162 -0.01 -9.29 0.34
C SER A 162 -0.69 -9.46 1.70
N LEU A 163 -0.52 -10.64 2.32
CA LEU A 163 -0.92 -10.84 3.73
C LEU A 163 -0.14 -9.91 4.67
N CYS A 164 1.09 -9.54 4.32
CA CYS A 164 1.91 -8.64 5.14
C CYS A 164 1.25 -7.26 5.27
N THR A 165 0.85 -6.66 4.15
CA THR A 165 0.25 -5.31 4.12
C THR A 165 -1.13 -5.34 4.76
N THR A 166 -1.98 -6.26 4.33
CA THR A 166 -3.37 -6.36 4.77
C THR A 166 -3.48 -6.64 6.27
N VAL A 167 -2.72 -7.59 6.81
CA VAL A 167 -2.75 -7.93 8.24
C VAL A 167 -2.15 -6.80 9.08
N CYS A 168 -0.99 -6.27 8.68
CA CYS A 168 -0.28 -5.30 9.52
C CYS A 168 -0.87 -3.89 9.49
N LYS A 169 -1.55 -3.49 8.40
CA LYS A 169 -1.93 -2.09 8.15
C LYS A 169 -3.41 -1.87 7.83
N TRP A 170 -4.11 -2.92 7.38
CA TRP A 170 -5.53 -2.86 7.02
C TRP A 170 -6.44 -3.59 8.00
N THR A 171 -5.91 -4.13 9.10
CA THR A 171 -6.68 -4.88 10.12
C THR A 171 -7.28 -6.19 9.64
N TYR A 172 -6.73 -6.78 8.57
CA TYR A 172 -7.15 -8.09 8.08
C TYR A 172 -6.76 -9.20 9.07
N LEU A 173 -7.71 -10.07 9.42
CA LEU A 173 -7.48 -11.18 10.34
C LEU A 173 -6.94 -12.39 9.58
N GLY A 174 -5.63 -12.40 9.30
CA GLY A 174 -4.97 -13.47 8.57
C GLY A 174 -5.14 -14.87 9.21
N HIS A 175 -5.29 -14.94 10.54
CA HIS A 175 -5.54 -16.20 11.25
C HIS A 175 -6.93 -16.77 10.97
N ALA A 176 -7.95 -15.92 10.83
CA ALA A 176 -9.31 -16.35 10.48
C ALA A 176 -9.35 -16.89 9.04
N HIS A 177 -8.60 -16.26 8.12
CA HIS A 177 -8.43 -16.72 6.75
C HIS A 177 -7.71 -18.08 6.67
N MET A 178 -6.66 -18.28 7.47
CA MET A 178 -5.89 -19.54 7.47
C MET A 178 -6.63 -20.72 8.10
N GLN A 179 -7.56 -20.49 9.02
CA GLN A 179 -8.38 -21.55 9.63
C GLN A 179 -9.45 -22.12 8.70
N GLN A 180 -9.83 -21.40 7.64
CA GLN A 180 -10.78 -21.89 6.64
C GLN A 180 -10.12 -22.66 5.49
N LEU A 181 -8.81 -22.46 5.25
CA LEU A 181 -8.03 -23.20 4.24
C LEU A 181 -7.93 -24.71 4.53
N THR A 182 -8.18 -25.16 5.77
CA THR A 182 -8.23 -26.59 6.09
C THR A 182 -9.50 -27.29 5.60
N ASP A 183 -10.53 -26.54 5.17
CA ASP A 183 -11.78 -27.08 4.62
C ASP A 183 -11.97 -26.66 3.15
N LYS A 184 -11.57 -27.56 2.24
CA LYS A 184 -11.86 -27.64 0.79
C LYS A 184 -11.12 -26.70 -0.19
N ASP A 185 -10.58 -27.38 -1.22
CA ASP A 185 -10.31 -26.98 -2.61
C ASP A 185 -11.12 -25.76 -3.13
N SER A 186 -10.70 -24.55 -2.77
CA SER A 186 -11.18 -23.33 -3.41
C SER A 186 -10.00 -22.57 -3.99
N ARG A 187 -9.91 -22.51 -5.33
CA ARG A 187 -9.02 -21.59 -6.04
C ARG A 187 -9.50 -20.15 -5.97
N ASP A 188 -10.72 -19.94 -5.48
CA ASP A 188 -11.29 -18.64 -5.22
C ASP A 188 -11.07 -18.32 -3.73
N MET A 189 -10.01 -17.56 -3.46
CA MET A 189 -9.72 -17.06 -2.11
C MET A 189 -10.73 -15.97 -1.74
N GLU A 190 -11.85 -16.35 -1.15
CA GLU A 190 -12.78 -15.36 -0.58
C GLU A 190 -12.08 -14.60 0.57
N ALA A 191 -12.23 -13.28 0.57
CA ALA A 191 -11.60 -12.38 1.53
C ALA A 191 -12.34 -12.41 2.89
N CYS A 192 -12.33 -13.55 3.58
CA CYS A 192 -13.10 -13.80 4.80
C CYS A 192 -12.46 -13.25 6.10
N GLY A 193 -11.35 -12.53 6.02
CA GLY A 193 -10.66 -11.96 7.19
C GLY A 193 -11.04 -10.52 7.54
N TRP A 194 -12.04 -9.93 6.86
CA TRP A 194 -12.52 -8.58 7.15
C TRP A 194 -13.57 -8.59 8.28
N ASP A 195 -13.44 -7.67 9.23
CA ASP A 195 -14.47 -7.40 10.22
C ASP A 195 -15.46 -6.36 9.65
N ASP A 196 -16.54 -6.87 9.04
CA ASP A 196 -17.58 -6.03 8.43
C ASP A 196 -18.26 -5.09 9.43
N ASP A 197 -18.37 -5.49 10.70
CA ASP A 197 -18.96 -4.64 11.75
C ASP A 197 -18.04 -3.47 12.09
N PHE A 198 -16.73 -3.70 12.12
CA PHE A 198 -15.75 -2.64 12.28
C PHE A 198 -15.79 -1.65 11.12
N TRP A 199 -15.85 -2.14 9.88
CA TRP A 199 -15.95 -1.28 8.70
C TRP A 199 -17.28 -0.52 8.62
N ARG A 200 -18.40 -1.12 9.04
CA ARG A 200 -19.70 -0.42 9.14
C ARG A 200 -19.72 0.65 10.21
N ARG A 201 -19.02 0.47 11.34
CA ARG A 201 -18.91 1.51 12.39
C ARG A 201 -18.06 2.70 11.96
N LEU A 202 -17.20 2.51 10.96
CA LEU A 202 -16.36 3.56 10.37
C LEU A 202 -17.00 4.21 9.12
N ALA A 203 -18.03 3.59 8.54
CA ALA A 203 -18.78 4.09 7.39
C ALA A 203 -19.78 5.20 7.77
#